data_AF-A0A8J9RE84-F1
#
_entry.id   AF-A0A8J9RE84-F1
#
_cell.length_a   1.000
_cell.length_b   1.000
_cell.length_c   1.000
_cell.angle_alpha   90.00
_cell.angle_beta   90.00
_cell.angle_gamma   90.00
#
_symmetry.space_group_name_H-M   'P 1'
#
loop_
_entity.id
_entity.type
_entity.pdbx_description
1 polymer ?
#
loop_
_entity_poly.entity_id
_entity_poly.type
_entity_poly.pdbx_seq_one_letter_code
_entity_poly.pdbx_strand_id
1 'polypeptide(L)'
;MFLGRNGTTFLDNTNFNYKCSEEGGWHDFFSGEEELVPWSETKERATGETCARYNLQKIDELMYNTVQTKPDLLDFIGVKKAWKYRPWVQEFIDQQLEKLAQQKQPTVGFHIRGGDKIFEDKALKRATTTPLDTVQTFAQTFPSIRGGTCVMIGDEHAKVTEAAKAAERHLKCKSFRSSPFWRKEGFSQDMHNKEGFDVKCAGTVKMLIDMELLAHSNYLVASDHSKWSRILQYLRYVLYEHDRSSFVDASADHNDLYSAIRKFIRPDAFDVHHEHGHHKEQKKGDVPAGDTVVRKKAAPAKKKPMKTPAPTKPAKPAVVEEEEEYDYDQDEE
;
A
#
# COMPACT_ATOMS: atom_id res chain seq x y z
N MET A 1 15.75 -30.00 -12.86
CA MET A 1 15.08 -31.07 -13.62
C MET A 1 14.53 -32.09 -12.62
N PHE A 2 13.24 -32.44 -12.67
CA PHE A 2 12.59 -33.33 -11.68
C PHE A 2 12.78 -34.82 -12.00
N LEU A 3 14.02 -35.30 -12.00
CA LEU A 3 14.29 -36.74 -12.15
C LEU A 3 14.28 -37.45 -10.79
N GLY A 4 13.65 -38.62 -10.72
CA GLY A 4 13.57 -39.45 -9.52
C GLY A 4 12.57 -38.99 -8.45
N ARG A 5 11.56 -38.19 -8.80
CA ARG A 5 10.49 -37.73 -7.88
C ARG A 5 9.13 -37.75 -8.59
N ASN A 6 8.06 -38.08 -7.87
CA ASN A 6 6.68 -38.21 -8.36
C ASN A 6 6.16 -36.98 -9.15
N GLY A 7 6.62 -35.78 -8.77
CA GLY A 7 6.12 -34.50 -9.29
C GLY A 7 5.18 -33.80 -8.32
N THR A 8 4.74 -34.49 -7.28
CA THR A 8 4.04 -33.91 -6.12
C THR A 8 4.93 -32.85 -5.44
N THR A 9 4.41 -31.63 -5.35
CA THR A 9 5.03 -30.51 -4.64
C THR A 9 4.23 -30.26 -3.37
N PHE A 10 4.84 -30.43 -2.20
CA PHE A 10 4.20 -30.04 -0.94
C PHE A 10 4.42 -28.55 -0.69
N LEU A 11 3.33 -27.81 -0.51
CA LEU A 11 3.35 -26.40 -0.11
C LEU A 11 3.15 -26.32 1.41
N ASP A 12 4.15 -25.78 2.10
CA ASP A 12 4.05 -25.47 3.53
C ASP A 12 3.26 -24.17 3.74
N ASN A 13 1.99 -24.33 4.14
CA ASN A 13 1.08 -23.23 4.46
C ASN A 13 1.29 -22.64 5.87
N THR A 14 2.05 -23.30 6.74
CA THR A 14 2.20 -22.94 8.18
C THR A 14 3.36 -21.98 8.44
N ASN A 15 4.33 -21.94 7.53
CA ASN A 15 5.46 -21.03 7.50
C ASN A 15 5.07 -19.65 6.94
N PHE A 16 4.08 -19.03 7.60
CA PHE A 16 3.52 -17.72 7.26
C PHE A 16 3.32 -16.91 8.54
N ASN A 17 3.91 -15.71 8.63
CA ASN A 17 3.87 -14.89 9.86
C ASN A 17 2.49 -14.29 10.17
N TYR A 18 1.65 -14.17 9.14
CA TYR A 18 0.25 -13.78 9.23
C TYR A 18 -0.57 -15.02 9.60
N LYS A 19 -0.84 -15.25 10.89
CA LYS A 19 -1.60 -16.41 11.38
C LYS A 19 -2.30 -16.21 12.72
N CYS A 20 -3.34 -17.01 12.94
CA CYS A 20 -4.22 -16.96 14.11
C CYS A 20 -3.86 -17.97 15.23
N SER A 21 -2.87 -18.85 15.00
CA SER A 21 -2.34 -19.77 16.01
C SER A 21 -0.89 -20.18 15.69
N GLU A 22 -0.28 -21.03 16.52
CA GLU A 22 1.07 -21.55 16.27
C GLU A 22 1.13 -22.50 15.06
N GLU A 23 0.17 -23.41 14.94
CA GLU A 23 0.01 -24.33 13.80
C GLU A 23 -0.64 -23.67 12.57
N GLY A 24 -1.19 -22.45 12.76
CA GLY A 24 -1.90 -21.66 11.76
C GLY A 24 -1.05 -21.19 10.58
N GLY A 25 -1.67 -20.42 9.68
CA GLY A 25 -1.05 -19.97 8.44
C GLY A 25 -2.06 -19.55 7.38
N TRP A 26 -1.76 -19.85 6.11
CA TRP A 26 -2.65 -19.51 4.98
C TRP A 26 -4.09 -20.02 5.17
N HIS A 27 -4.24 -21.21 5.78
CA HIS A 27 -5.53 -21.87 5.98
C HIS A 27 -6.42 -21.26 7.06
N ASP A 28 -5.90 -20.35 7.91
CA ASP A 28 -6.71 -19.60 8.86
C ASP A 28 -7.72 -18.72 8.09
N PHE A 29 -7.26 -18.15 6.97
CA PHE A 29 -7.99 -17.14 6.20
C PHE A 29 -8.56 -17.66 4.87
N PHE A 30 -7.91 -18.66 4.25
CA PHE A 30 -8.28 -19.18 2.93
C PHE A 30 -8.72 -20.66 3.00
N SER A 31 -9.68 -21.04 2.16
CA SER A 31 -10.25 -22.41 2.05
C SER A 31 -9.47 -23.34 1.12
N GLY A 32 -8.36 -22.88 0.53
CA GLY A 32 -7.60 -23.62 -0.50
C GLY A 32 -7.09 -25.01 -0.10
N GLU A 33 -6.96 -25.33 1.19
CA GLU A 33 -6.59 -26.69 1.65
C GLU A 33 -7.66 -27.76 1.38
N GLU A 34 -8.89 -27.37 1.02
CA GLU A 34 -9.92 -28.31 0.55
C GLU A 34 -9.70 -28.71 -0.92
N GLU A 35 -8.91 -27.93 -1.68
CA GLU A 35 -8.52 -28.21 -3.08
C GLU A 35 -7.05 -28.66 -3.23
N LEU A 36 -6.20 -28.41 -2.22
CA LEU A 36 -4.82 -28.91 -2.14
C LEU A 36 -4.80 -30.24 -1.38
N VAL A 37 -4.43 -31.34 -2.05
CA VAL A 37 -4.39 -32.67 -1.40
C VAL A 37 -3.38 -32.65 -0.24
N PRO A 38 -3.79 -32.86 1.02
CA PRO A 38 -2.87 -32.87 2.15
C PRO A 38 -1.97 -34.11 2.07
N TRP A 39 -0.70 -33.90 1.71
CA TRP A 39 0.32 -34.94 1.64
C TRP A 39 1.11 -34.98 2.95
N SER A 40 0.72 -35.87 3.86
CA SER A 40 1.33 -35.99 5.18
C SER A 40 2.53 -36.95 5.16
N GLU A 41 3.42 -36.84 6.15
CA GLU A 41 4.52 -37.79 6.33
C GLU A 41 4.03 -39.23 6.46
N THR A 42 2.82 -39.45 6.98
CA THR A 42 2.18 -40.77 7.04
C THR A 42 1.93 -41.34 5.64
N LYS A 43 1.63 -40.51 4.64
CA LYS A 43 1.52 -40.92 3.23
C LYS A 43 2.91 -41.16 2.60
N GLU A 44 3.88 -40.27 2.83
CA GLU A 44 5.28 -40.47 2.38
C GLU A 44 5.85 -41.81 2.89
N ARG A 45 5.70 -42.08 4.19
CA ARG A 45 6.15 -43.33 4.83
C ARG A 45 5.36 -44.57 4.35
N ALA A 46 4.11 -44.41 3.92
CA ALA A 46 3.28 -45.50 3.41
C ALA A 46 3.53 -45.81 1.92
N THR A 47 3.98 -44.85 1.12
CA THR A 47 4.37 -45.06 -0.29
C THR A 47 5.85 -45.37 -0.47
N GLY A 48 6.70 -45.00 0.49
CA GLY A 48 8.16 -45.07 0.37
C GLY A 48 8.76 -43.92 -0.45
N GLU A 49 7.95 -42.95 -0.89
CA GLU A 49 8.40 -41.79 -1.65
C GLU A 49 8.63 -40.58 -0.74
N THR A 50 9.81 -39.96 -0.82
CA THR A 50 10.10 -38.67 -0.17
C THR A 50 9.83 -37.52 -1.13
N CYS A 51 8.90 -36.64 -0.79
CA CYS A 51 8.61 -35.45 -1.56
C CYS A 51 9.65 -34.35 -1.31
N ALA A 52 9.87 -33.51 -2.32
CA ALA A 52 10.67 -32.30 -2.14
C ALA A 52 9.80 -31.19 -1.55
N ARG A 53 10.07 -30.81 -0.29
CA ARG A 53 9.36 -29.74 0.41
C ARG A 53 9.90 -28.38 -0.06
N TYR A 54 9.04 -27.56 -0.67
CA TYR A 54 9.37 -26.22 -1.14
C TYR A 54 8.33 -25.23 -0.59
N ASN A 55 8.78 -24.09 -0.07
CA ASN A 55 7.90 -22.94 0.16
C ASN A 55 7.66 -22.18 -1.17
N LEU A 56 6.70 -21.25 -1.19
CA LEU A 56 6.38 -20.45 -2.40
C LEU A 56 7.64 -19.84 -3.03
N GLN A 57 8.50 -19.20 -2.22
CA GLN A 57 9.75 -18.60 -2.70
C GLN A 57 10.64 -19.59 -3.48
N LYS A 58 10.84 -20.81 -2.98
CA LYS A 58 11.63 -21.83 -3.70
C LYS A 58 10.94 -22.33 -4.97
N ILE A 59 9.61 -22.30 -5.03
CA ILE A 59 8.85 -22.60 -6.25
C ILE A 59 9.05 -21.46 -7.27
N ASP A 60 8.95 -20.20 -6.85
CA ASP A 60 9.18 -19.01 -7.69
C ASP A 60 10.61 -18.99 -8.25
N GLU A 61 11.60 -19.22 -7.39
CA GLU A 61 13.02 -19.36 -7.76
C GLU A 61 13.23 -20.50 -8.76
N LEU A 62 12.63 -21.67 -8.52
CA LEU A 62 12.75 -22.80 -9.43
C LEU A 62 12.10 -22.53 -10.79
N MET A 63 10.90 -21.92 -10.80
CA MET A 63 10.15 -21.59 -12.02
C MET A 63 10.87 -20.52 -12.84
N TYR A 64 11.34 -19.45 -12.20
CA TYR A 64 12.13 -18.41 -12.86
C TYR A 64 13.42 -18.99 -13.47
N ASN A 65 14.20 -19.75 -12.69
CA ASN A 65 15.46 -20.32 -13.17
C ASN A 65 15.26 -21.39 -14.27
N THR A 66 14.22 -22.22 -14.18
CA THR A 66 13.97 -23.33 -15.12
C THR A 66 13.28 -22.89 -16.41
N VAL A 67 12.31 -21.98 -16.32
CA VAL A 67 11.43 -21.61 -17.44
C VAL A 67 11.82 -20.25 -18.05
N GLN A 68 12.62 -19.44 -17.34
CA GLN A 68 12.99 -18.05 -17.71
C GLN A 68 11.77 -17.11 -17.84
N THR A 69 10.60 -17.57 -17.40
CA THR A 69 9.34 -16.83 -17.32
C THR A 69 9.21 -16.26 -15.91
N LYS A 70 8.84 -14.98 -15.79
CA LYS A 70 8.50 -14.37 -14.50
C LYS A 70 7.23 -15.05 -13.94
N PRO A 71 7.19 -15.41 -12.63
CA PRO A 71 5.98 -15.97 -12.00
C PRO A 71 4.70 -15.17 -12.29
N ASP A 72 4.88 -13.84 -12.41
CA ASP A 72 3.87 -12.84 -12.80
C ASP A 72 2.95 -13.18 -14.00
N LEU A 73 3.36 -14.12 -14.87
CA LEU A 73 2.58 -14.56 -16.04
C LEU A 73 1.83 -15.89 -15.85
N LEU A 74 2.10 -16.62 -14.75
CA LEU A 74 1.50 -17.92 -14.44
C LEU A 74 0.51 -17.84 -13.27
N ASP A 75 0.64 -16.81 -12.41
CA ASP A 75 -0.20 -16.57 -11.23
C ASP A 75 -1.71 -16.51 -11.54
N PHE A 76 -2.12 -16.20 -12.77
CA PHE A 76 -3.53 -16.04 -13.15
C PHE A 76 -4.41 -17.26 -12.87
N ILE A 77 -3.90 -18.48 -13.04
CA ILE A 77 -4.65 -19.71 -12.71
C ILE A 77 -4.53 -20.04 -11.21
N GLY A 78 -3.40 -19.69 -10.59
CA GLY A 78 -3.19 -19.83 -9.15
C GLY A 78 -4.16 -18.99 -8.34
N VAL A 79 -4.28 -17.69 -8.65
CA VAL A 79 -5.15 -16.74 -7.94
C VAL A 79 -6.62 -17.15 -7.97
N LYS A 80 -7.18 -17.57 -9.13
CA LYS A 80 -8.59 -18.06 -9.20
C LYS A 80 -8.85 -19.34 -8.39
N LYS A 81 -7.82 -20.06 -7.93
CA LYS A 81 -7.95 -21.23 -7.05
C LYS A 81 -7.64 -20.93 -5.59
N ALA A 82 -6.53 -20.25 -5.33
CA ALA A 82 -6.01 -19.99 -3.98
C ALA A 82 -6.75 -18.85 -3.27
N TRP A 83 -7.24 -17.84 -4.01
CA TRP A 83 -7.89 -16.66 -3.44
C TRP A 83 -9.38 -16.90 -3.15
N LYS A 84 -9.64 -17.94 -2.34
CA LYS A 84 -10.95 -18.31 -1.81
C LYS A 84 -10.90 -18.23 -0.30
N TYR A 85 -11.69 -17.34 0.28
CA TYR A 85 -11.68 -17.14 1.73
C TYR A 85 -12.32 -18.30 2.49
N ARG A 86 -12.00 -18.42 3.79
CA ARG A 86 -12.85 -19.16 4.74
C ARG A 86 -14.16 -18.37 4.94
N PRO A 87 -15.31 -19.03 5.18
CA PRO A 87 -16.60 -18.35 5.31
C PRO A 87 -16.61 -17.20 6.33
N TRP A 88 -15.90 -17.36 7.45
CA TRP A 88 -15.80 -16.34 8.49
C TRP A 88 -15.04 -15.08 8.06
N VAL A 89 -14.03 -15.21 7.19
CA VAL A 89 -13.31 -14.05 6.60
C VAL A 89 -14.16 -13.40 5.51
N GLN A 90 -14.83 -14.21 4.69
CA GLN A 90 -15.74 -13.72 3.65
C GLN A 90 -16.84 -12.81 4.24
N GLU A 91 -17.44 -13.19 5.36
CA GLU A 91 -18.47 -12.37 6.03
C GLU A 91 -17.94 -10.96 6.39
N PHE A 92 -16.73 -10.87 6.96
CA PHE A 92 -16.11 -9.58 7.29
C PHE A 92 -15.76 -8.74 6.05
N ILE A 93 -15.46 -9.38 4.91
CA ILE A 93 -15.18 -8.72 3.64
C ILE A 93 -16.49 -8.20 3.00
N ASP A 94 -17.51 -9.05 2.91
CA ASP A 94 -18.82 -8.73 2.31
C ASP A 94 -19.46 -7.53 3.02
N GLN A 95 -19.45 -7.53 4.36
CA GLN A 95 -19.91 -6.41 5.18
C GLN A 95 -19.20 -5.07 4.87
N GLN A 96 -18.04 -5.06 4.23
CA GLN A 96 -17.28 -3.86 3.87
C GLN A 96 -17.44 -3.53 2.38
N LEU A 97 -17.55 -4.55 1.52
CA LEU A 97 -17.90 -4.39 0.10
C LEU A 97 -19.33 -3.82 -0.07
N GLU A 98 -20.30 -4.23 0.75
CA GLU A 98 -21.62 -3.61 0.81
C GLU A 98 -21.54 -2.10 1.14
N LYS A 99 -20.73 -1.74 2.14
CA LYS A 99 -20.51 -0.33 2.53
C LYS A 99 -19.83 0.46 1.41
N LEU A 100 -18.94 -0.17 0.63
CA LEU A 100 -18.32 0.43 -0.55
C LEU A 100 -19.31 0.61 -1.71
N ALA A 101 -20.18 -0.38 -1.98
CA ALA A 101 -21.21 -0.32 -3.00
C ALA A 101 -22.22 0.82 -2.75
N GLN A 102 -22.51 1.12 -1.49
CA GLN A 102 -23.33 2.26 -1.06
C GLN A 102 -22.66 3.64 -1.23
N GLN A 103 -21.37 3.72 -1.58
CA GLN A 103 -20.68 5.01 -1.76
C GLN A 103 -20.95 5.66 -3.12
N LYS A 104 -20.74 6.98 -3.19
CA LYS A 104 -20.92 7.74 -4.42
C LYS A 104 -19.84 7.35 -5.45
N GLN A 105 -20.28 6.85 -6.60
CA GLN A 105 -19.40 6.52 -7.72
C GLN A 105 -18.94 7.78 -8.49
N PRO A 106 -17.80 7.74 -9.21
CA PRO A 106 -16.86 6.62 -9.27
C PRO A 106 -16.08 6.44 -7.97
N THR A 107 -15.66 5.21 -7.71
CA THR A 107 -14.74 4.85 -6.63
C THR A 107 -13.30 4.80 -7.13
N VAL A 108 -12.38 5.43 -6.41
CA VAL A 108 -10.95 5.46 -6.72
C VAL A 108 -10.15 4.98 -5.51
N GLY A 109 -9.48 3.85 -5.64
CA GLY A 109 -8.60 3.29 -4.63
C GLY A 109 -7.25 3.99 -4.63
N PHE A 110 -6.75 4.31 -3.43
CA PHE A 110 -5.41 4.81 -3.20
C PHE A 110 -4.72 3.92 -2.16
N HIS A 111 -3.67 3.23 -2.57
CA HIS A 111 -2.79 2.48 -1.68
C HIS A 111 -1.57 3.32 -1.32
N ILE A 112 -1.58 3.88 -0.10
CA ILE A 112 -0.54 4.78 0.42
C ILE A 112 0.37 3.97 1.35
N ARG A 113 1.60 3.68 0.90
CA ARG A 113 2.57 2.91 1.69
C ARG A 113 3.50 3.83 2.49
N GLY A 114 3.40 3.76 3.81
CA GLY A 114 4.26 4.42 4.79
C GLY A 114 5.12 3.42 5.56
N GLY A 115 5.29 3.64 6.87
CA GLY A 115 6.01 2.74 7.76
C GLY A 115 7.47 2.52 7.35
N ASP A 116 7.90 1.26 7.40
CA ASP A 116 9.25 0.80 7.03
C ASP A 116 9.67 1.09 5.56
N LYS A 117 8.74 1.50 4.68
CA LYS A 117 8.97 1.69 3.25
C LYS A 117 10.10 2.66 2.89
N ILE A 118 10.28 3.73 3.66
CA ILE A 118 11.35 4.72 3.45
C ILE A 118 12.74 4.05 3.60
N PHE A 119 12.87 3.09 4.50
CA PHE A 119 14.11 2.34 4.70
C PHE A 119 14.31 1.29 3.59
N GLU A 120 13.23 0.59 3.20
CA GLU A 120 13.23 -0.37 2.07
C GLU A 120 13.70 0.28 0.77
N ASP A 121 13.15 1.46 0.42
CA ASP A 121 13.50 2.19 -0.80
C ASP A 121 14.90 2.80 -0.72
N LYS A 122 15.33 3.30 0.45
CA LYS A 122 16.70 3.79 0.66
C LYS A 122 17.72 2.66 0.46
N ALA A 123 17.46 1.46 0.98
CA ALA A 123 18.33 0.29 0.80
C ALA A 123 18.38 -0.15 -0.67
N LEU A 124 17.24 -0.15 -1.37
CA LEU A 124 17.11 -0.52 -2.78
C LEU A 124 17.38 0.63 -3.77
N LYS A 125 17.82 1.81 -3.28
CA LYS A 125 18.17 3.02 -4.06
C LYS A 125 17.04 3.52 -4.98
N ARG A 126 15.79 3.44 -4.52
CA ARG A 126 14.59 3.93 -5.22
C ARG A 126 14.08 5.23 -4.61
N ALA A 127 13.28 5.98 -5.37
CA ALA A 127 12.51 7.11 -4.85
C ALA A 127 11.18 6.63 -4.25
N THR A 128 10.94 6.91 -2.96
CA THR A 128 9.67 6.56 -2.29
C THR A 128 8.52 7.43 -2.80
N THR A 129 7.47 6.79 -3.34
CA THR A 129 6.19 7.43 -3.67
C THR A 129 5.60 8.16 -2.45
N THR A 130 5.36 9.46 -2.57
CA THR A 130 4.72 10.26 -1.52
C THR A 130 3.18 10.18 -1.57
N PRO A 131 2.47 10.60 -0.49
CA PRO A 131 1.01 10.67 -0.50
C PRO A 131 0.46 11.60 -1.60
N LEU A 132 1.22 12.64 -1.97
CA LEU A 132 0.83 13.60 -2.99
C LEU A 132 0.97 13.02 -4.40
N ASP A 133 2.05 12.28 -4.67
CA ASP A 133 2.33 11.68 -5.99
C ASP A 133 1.20 10.76 -6.44
N THR A 134 0.68 9.91 -5.54
CA THR A 134 -0.45 9.02 -5.87
C THR A 134 -1.69 9.78 -6.34
N VAL A 135 -2.02 10.90 -5.69
CA VAL A 135 -3.18 11.72 -6.03
C VAL A 135 -2.95 12.55 -7.29
N GLN A 136 -1.75 13.09 -7.47
CA GLN A 136 -1.41 13.89 -8.65
C GLN A 136 -1.32 13.01 -9.91
N THR A 137 -0.68 11.84 -9.82
CA THR A 137 -0.59 10.87 -10.94
C THR A 137 -2.00 10.45 -11.39
N PHE A 138 -2.93 10.22 -10.46
CA PHE A 138 -4.34 9.98 -10.83
C PHE A 138 -4.97 11.18 -11.56
N ALA A 139 -4.81 12.39 -11.02
CA ALA A 139 -5.40 13.61 -11.56
C ALA A 139 -4.89 13.96 -12.97
N GLN A 140 -3.61 13.68 -13.26
CA GLN A 140 -2.97 13.85 -14.57
C GLN A 140 -3.44 12.76 -15.56
N THR A 141 -3.53 11.51 -15.08
CA THR A 141 -3.94 10.35 -15.89
C THR A 141 -5.40 10.47 -16.34
N PHE A 142 -6.28 10.87 -15.43
CA PHE A 142 -7.74 10.92 -15.59
C PHE A 142 -8.34 12.30 -15.22
N PRO A 143 -8.01 13.39 -15.95
CA PRO A 143 -8.36 14.76 -15.55
C PRO A 143 -9.87 15.06 -15.53
N SER A 144 -10.65 14.23 -16.22
CA SER A 144 -12.12 14.24 -16.26
C SER A 144 -12.79 13.58 -15.04
N ILE A 145 -12.09 12.73 -14.29
CA ILE A 145 -12.64 12.02 -13.14
C ILE A 145 -12.54 12.90 -11.89
N ARG A 146 -13.68 13.49 -11.51
CA ARG A 146 -13.81 14.36 -10.32
C ARG A 146 -15.12 14.06 -9.58
N GLY A 147 -15.12 14.29 -8.27
CA GLY A 147 -16.19 13.87 -7.37
C GLY A 147 -16.03 12.41 -6.94
N GLY A 148 -17.15 11.71 -6.75
CA GLY A 148 -17.14 10.31 -6.33
C GLY A 148 -16.55 10.09 -4.92
N THR A 149 -15.91 8.94 -4.74
CA THR A 149 -15.38 8.47 -3.46
C THR A 149 -13.94 7.98 -3.62
N CYS A 150 -13.05 8.42 -2.74
CA CYS A 150 -11.68 7.92 -2.66
C CYS A 150 -11.56 6.90 -1.53
N VAL A 151 -11.30 5.64 -1.88
CA VAL A 151 -11.02 4.56 -0.93
C VAL A 151 -9.56 4.71 -0.49
N MET A 152 -9.36 5.15 0.76
CA MET A 152 -8.09 5.68 1.27
C MET A 152 -7.44 4.68 2.22
N ILE A 153 -6.63 3.78 1.67
CA ILE A 153 -6.01 2.67 2.39
C ILE A 153 -4.49 2.89 2.51
N GLY A 154 -3.95 2.47 3.65
CA GLY A 154 -2.53 2.54 3.94
C GLY A 154 -2.27 2.27 5.41
N ASP A 155 -1.02 1.95 5.71
CA ASP A 155 -0.54 1.50 7.01
C ASP A 155 -0.29 2.64 8.00
N GLU A 156 0.08 3.84 7.51
CA GLU A 156 0.49 4.97 8.34
C GLU A 156 -0.56 6.11 8.37
N HIS A 157 -1.15 6.36 9.54
CA HIS A 157 -2.26 7.32 9.72
C HIS A 157 -1.96 8.72 9.15
N ALA A 158 -0.73 9.21 9.30
CA ALA A 158 -0.33 10.54 8.85
C ALA A 158 -0.41 10.66 7.32
N LYS A 159 0.30 9.78 6.60
CA LYS A 159 0.36 9.74 5.13
C LYS A 159 -1.01 9.51 4.49
N VAL A 160 -1.84 8.59 5.00
CA VAL A 160 -3.20 8.38 4.46
C VAL A 160 -4.12 9.59 4.73
N THR A 161 -3.87 10.35 5.79
CA THR A 161 -4.60 11.61 6.08
C THR A 161 -4.09 12.77 5.23
N GLU A 162 -2.84 12.74 4.78
CA GLU A 162 -2.30 13.66 3.78
C GLU A 162 -2.91 13.39 2.38
N ALA A 163 -2.87 12.13 1.93
CA ALA A 163 -3.48 11.71 0.66
C ALA A 163 -4.98 12.05 0.61
N ALA A 164 -5.72 11.81 1.70
CA ALA A 164 -7.13 12.19 1.81
C ALA A 164 -7.36 13.71 1.60
N LYS A 165 -6.53 14.55 2.21
CA LYS A 165 -6.57 16.02 2.04
C LYS A 165 -6.16 16.45 0.63
N ALA A 166 -5.20 15.77 0.01
CA ALA A 166 -4.82 16.02 -1.38
C ALA A 166 -5.97 15.65 -2.33
N ALA A 167 -6.59 14.48 -2.18
CA ALA A 167 -7.67 14.03 -3.05
C ALA A 167 -8.94 14.87 -2.90
N GLU A 168 -9.28 15.32 -1.69
CA GLU A 168 -10.35 16.30 -1.49
C GLU A 168 -10.08 17.63 -2.22
N ARG A 169 -8.82 18.11 -2.24
CA ARG A 169 -8.43 19.32 -2.97
C ARG A 169 -8.44 19.14 -4.49
N HIS A 170 -7.79 18.10 -5.01
CA HIS A 170 -7.54 17.92 -6.44
C HIS A 170 -8.69 17.21 -7.16
N LEU A 171 -9.25 16.15 -6.56
CA LEU A 171 -10.27 15.28 -7.18
C LEU A 171 -11.69 15.60 -6.72
N LYS A 172 -11.88 16.28 -5.58
CA LYS A 172 -13.20 16.58 -4.95
C LYS A 172 -13.98 15.34 -4.51
N CYS A 173 -13.31 14.21 -4.31
CA CYS A 173 -13.92 12.98 -3.79
C CYS A 173 -14.12 13.03 -2.27
N LYS A 174 -15.11 12.29 -1.76
CA LYS A 174 -15.24 12.00 -0.33
C LYS A 174 -14.28 10.86 0.04
N SER A 175 -13.53 10.96 1.13
CA SER A 175 -12.72 9.83 1.62
C SER A 175 -13.61 8.75 2.26
N PHE A 176 -13.35 7.49 1.92
CA PHE A 176 -13.93 6.29 2.52
C PHE A 176 -12.82 5.41 3.11
N ARG A 177 -13.09 4.82 4.28
CA ARG A 177 -12.23 3.87 5.00
C ARG A 177 -13.12 2.89 5.77
N SER A 178 -12.77 1.61 5.78
CA SER A 178 -13.47 0.48 6.42
C SER A 178 -13.33 0.43 7.94
N SER A 179 -12.12 0.73 8.41
CA SER A 179 -11.63 0.35 9.74
C SER A 179 -10.53 1.34 10.18
N PRO A 180 -10.47 1.70 11.48
CA PRO A 180 -9.38 2.53 12.00
C PRO A 180 -8.01 1.89 11.72
N PHE A 181 -6.98 2.74 11.63
CA PHE A 181 -5.63 2.33 11.26
C PHE A 181 -5.07 1.28 12.21
N TRP A 182 -4.33 0.31 11.66
CA TRP A 182 -3.75 -0.79 12.43
C TRP A 182 -2.77 -0.28 13.50
N ARG A 183 -1.93 0.69 13.12
CA ARG A 183 -1.06 1.48 14.00
C ARG A 183 -1.10 2.94 13.55
N LYS A 184 -0.59 3.89 14.35
CA LYS A 184 -0.44 5.28 13.89
C LYS A 184 0.87 5.46 13.12
N GLU A 185 1.86 4.67 13.53
CA GLU A 185 3.29 4.72 13.20
C GLU A 185 3.62 4.07 11.85
N GLY A 186 2.70 3.31 11.26
CA GLY A 186 2.90 2.53 10.04
C GLY A 186 3.01 1.02 10.29
N PHE A 187 3.14 0.24 9.21
CA PHE A 187 3.47 -1.17 9.30
C PHE A 187 4.99 -1.33 9.42
N SER A 188 5.39 -2.36 10.18
CA SER A 188 6.77 -2.83 10.29
C SER A 188 6.69 -4.35 10.36
N GLN A 189 7.34 -5.03 9.42
CA GLN A 189 7.32 -6.50 9.35
C GLN A 189 7.86 -7.13 10.63
N ASP A 190 8.99 -6.64 11.14
CA ASP A 190 9.65 -7.23 12.32
C ASP A 190 8.81 -7.09 13.59
N MET A 191 8.16 -5.93 13.76
CA MET A 191 7.22 -5.70 14.86
C MET A 191 5.97 -6.57 14.73
N HIS A 192 5.48 -6.79 13.50
CA HIS A 192 4.34 -7.68 13.26
C HIS A 192 4.69 -9.16 13.50
N ASN A 193 5.88 -9.60 13.09
CA ASN A 193 6.38 -10.95 13.37
C ASN A 193 6.46 -11.24 14.88
N LYS A 194 6.69 -10.21 15.70
CA LYS A 194 6.74 -10.27 17.18
C LYS A 194 5.38 -10.14 17.89
N GLU A 195 4.28 -9.86 17.18
CA GLU A 195 2.94 -9.75 17.79
C GLU A 195 2.36 -11.12 18.20
N GLY A 196 1.47 -11.13 19.20
CA GLY A 196 0.68 -12.30 19.59
C GLY A 196 -0.37 -12.69 18.54
N PHE A 197 -0.84 -13.93 18.58
CA PHE A 197 -1.68 -14.49 17.51
C PHE A 197 -3.02 -13.78 17.30
N ASP A 198 -3.74 -13.35 18.34
CA ASP A 198 -4.98 -12.58 18.19
C ASP A 198 -4.78 -11.29 17.38
N VAL A 199 -3.65 -10.62 17.66
CA VAL A 199 -3.24 -9.37 17.01
C VAL A 199 -2.83 -9.65 15.56
N LYS A 200 -2.04 -10.70 15.30
CA LYS A 200 -1.72 -11.14 13.93
C LYS A 200 -2.98 -11.49 13.14
N CYS A 201 -3.92 -12.23 13.73
CA CYS A 201 -5.18 -12.65 13.14
C CYS A 201 -6.02 -11.44 12.72
N ALA A 202 -6.32 -10.53 13.65
CA ALA A 202 -7.13 -9.34 13.39
C ALA A 202 -6.47 -8.38 12.38
N GLY A 203 -5.13 -8.22 12.45
CA GLY A 203 -4.36 -7.42 11.50
C GLY A 203 -4.40 -8.00 10.09
N THR A 204 -4.36 -9.33 9.96
CA THR A 204 -4.44 -10.03 8.68
C THR A 204 -5.83 -9.92 8.06
N VAL A 205 -6.90 -10.14 8.84
CA VAL A 205 -8.28 -9.94 8.36
C VAL A 205 -8.51 -8.50 7.90
N LYS A 206 -8.00 -7.51 8.66
CA LYS A 206 -8.02 -6.11 8.24
C LYS A 206 -7.25 -5.89 6.94
N MET A 207 -6.05 -6.45 6.80
CA MET A 207 -5.26 -6.37 5.55
C MET A 207 -6.04 -6.93 4.35
N LEU A 208 -6.72 -8.06 4.50
CA LEU A 208 -7.51 -8.68 3.43
C LEU A 208 -8.71 -7.80 3.05
N ILE A 209 -9.47 -7.29 4.03
CA ILE A 209 -10.53 -6.28 3.80
C ILE A 209 -9.99 -5.06 3.05
N ASP A 210 -8.85 -4.52 3.50
CA ASP A 210 -8.25 -3.32 2.95
C ASP A 210 -7.67 -3.56 1.53
N MET A 211 -7.28 -4.79 1.19
CA MET A 211 -6.98 -5.21 -0.19
C MET A 211 -8.26 -5.30 -1.05
N GLU A 212 -9.31 -5.96 -0.58
CA GLU A 212 -10.54 -6.16 -1.38
C GLU A 212 -11.24 -4.84 -1.72
N LEU A 213 -11.22 -3.86 -0.81
CA LEU A 213 -11.78 -2.53 -1.05
C LEU A 213 -11.02 -1.72 -2.12
N LEU A 214 -9.72 -2.01 -2.29
CA LEU A 214 -8.90 -1.47 -3.39
C LEU A 214 -9.06 -2.30 -4.68
N ALA A 215 -9.32 -3.60 -4.56
CA ALA A 215 -9.57 -4.47 -5.70
C ALA A 215 -10.91 -4.12 -6.38
N HIS A 216 -11.98 -3.92 -5.60
CA HIS A 216 -13.33 -3.63 -6.12
C HIS A 216 -13.58 -2.16 -6.51
N SER A 217 -12.66 -1.21 -6.29
CA SER A 217 -12.85 0.19 -6.69
C SER A 217 -12.82 0.35 -8.22
N ASN A 218 -13.53 1.32 -8.80
CA ASN A 218 -13.56 1.47 -10.27
C ASN A 218 -12.16 1.74 -10.85
N TYR A 219 -11.36 2.54 -10.16
CA TYR A 219 -9.95 2.82 -10.47
C TYR A 219 -9.06 2.51 -9.27
N LEU A 220 -7.76 2.24 -9.49
CA LEU A 220 -6.77 2.05 -8.44
C LEU A 220 -5.47 2.79 -8.77
N VAL A 221 -4.88 3.45 -7.77
CA VAL A 221 -3.48 3.90 -7.79
C VAL A 221 -2.72 3.28 -6.63
N ALA A 222 -1.56 2.70 -6.96
CA ALA A 222 -0.60 2.15 -6.02
C ALA A 222 0.83 2.50 -6.50
N SER A 223 1.84 1.98 -5.80
CA SER A 223 3.24 2.03 -6.24
C SER A 223 3.71 0.60 -6.46
N ASP A 224 4.22 0.29 -7.65
CA ASP A 224 4.76 -1.04 -8.01
C ASP A 224 6.03 -1.40 -7.24
N HIS A 225 6.61 -0.45 -6.49
CA HIS A 225 7.62 -0.74 -5.48
C HIS A 225 7.01 -1.44 -4.24
N SER A 226 5.69 -1.57 -4.12
CA SER A 226 5.01 -2.34 -3.06
C SER A 226 4.49 -3.69 -3.58
N LYS A 227 4.74 -4.77 -2.84
CA LYS A 227 4.21 -6.12 -3.13
C LYS A 227 2.66 -6.15 -3.19
N TRP A 228 1.98 -5.30 -2.43
CA TRP A 228 0.51 -5.16 -2.50
C TRP A 228 0.03 -4.75 -3.91
N SER A 229 0.80 -3.94 -4.65
CA SER A 229 0.37 -3.49 -5.98
C SER A 229 0.15 -4.66 -6.94
N ARG A 230 1.07 -5.64 -6.95
CA ARG A 230 0.96 -6.84 -7.79
C ARG A 230 -0.24 -7.71 -7.41
N ILE A 231 -0.44 -7.94 -6.11
CA ILE A 231 -1.59 -8.69 -5.59
C ILE A 231 -2.88 -8.01 -6.06
N LEU A 232 -3.02 -6.71 -5.83
CA LEU A 232 -4.19 -5.93 -6.25
C LEU A 232 -4.41 -5.96 -7.77
N GLN A 233 -3.35 -5.89 -8.57
CA GLN A 233 -3.44 -6.05 -10.03
C GLN A 233 -3.99 -7.43 -10.41
N TYR A 234 -3.55 -8.52 -9.76
CA TYR A 234 -4.13 -9.85 -10.01
C TYR A 234 -5.60 -9.94 -9.61
N LEU A 235 -5.97 -9.47 -8.42
CA LEU A 235 -7.38 -9.47 -7.99
C LEU A 235 -8.25 -8.69 -8.99
N ARG A 236 -7.82 -7.48 -9.37
CA ARG A 236 -8.52 -6.64 -10.33
C ARG A 236 -8.68 -7.30 -11.69
N TYR A 237 -7.59 -7.73 -12.33
CA TYR A 237 -7.62 -8.15 -13.73
C TYR A 237 -8.03 -9.60 -13.93
N VAL A 238 -7.78 -10.45 -12.93
CA VAL A 238 -7.97 -11.90 -13.02
C VAL A 238 -9.26 -12.29 -12.32
N LEU A 239 -9.42 -11.94 -11.04
CA LEU A 239 -10.53 -12.42 -10.23
C LEU A 239 -11.82 -11.62 -10.47
N TYR A 240 -11.69 -10.29 -10.62
CA TYR A 240 -12.81 -9.36 -10.77
C TYR A 240 -12.91 -8.68 -12.15
N GLU A 241 -12.05 -9.10 -13.08
CA GLU A 241 -12.11 -8.81 -14.53
C GLU A 241 -12.22 -7.31 -14.90
N HIS A 242 -11.67 -6.43 -14.05
CA HIS A 242 -11.53 -5.00 -14.30
C HIS A 242 -10.58 -4.71 -15.49
N ASP A 243 -10.92 -3.68 -16.26
CA ASP A 243 -10.07 -3.14 -17.32
C ASP A 243 -8.69 -2.73 -16.78
N ARG A 244 -7.62 -3.19 -17.43
CA ARG A 244 -6.23 -2.93 -17.04
C ARG A 244 -5.86 -1.44 -17.05
N SER A 245 -6.52 -0.64 -17.89
CA SER A 245 -6.34 0.81 -17.96
C SER A 245 -6.78 1.55 -16.69
N SER A 246 -7.62 0.92 -15.85
CA SER A 246 -8.15 1.48 -14.59
C SER A 246 -7.12 1.58 -13.47
N PHE A 247 -5.97 0.92 -13.62
CA PHE A 247 -4.83 1.02 -12.73
C PHE A 247 -3.88 2.15 -13.15
N VAL A 248 -3.10 2.68 -12.21
CA VAL A 248 -1.96 3.57 -12.46
C VAL A 248 -0.85 3.28 -11.45
N ASP A 249 0.37 3.10 -11.91
CA ASP A 249 1.56 3.11 -11.05
C ASP A 249 2.00 4.55 -10.75
N ALA A 250 2.13 4.86 -9.45
CA ALA A 250 2.67 6.11 -8.92
C ALA A 250 4.08 5.93 -8.31
N SER A 251 4.77 4.83 -8.60
CA SER A 251 6.24 4.79 -8.49
C SER A 251 6.87 5.75 -9.51
N ALA A 252 8.07 6.26 -9.22
CA ALA A 252 8.78 7.18 -10.11
C ALA A 252 9.12 6.59 -11.50
N ASP A 253 9.06 5.26 -11.64
CA ASP A 253 9.29 4.57 -12.90
C ASP A 253 8.04 4.65 -13.81
N HIS A 254 6.85 4.67 -13.21
CA HIS A 254 5.54 4.42 -13.82
C HIS A 254 5.56 3.14 -14.70
N ASN A 255 5.82 2.00 -14.06
CA ASN A 255 6.09 0.70 -14.67
C ASN A 255 4.85 0.01 -15.29
N ASP A 256 3.64 0.49 -15.03
CA ASP A 256 2.44 -0.16 -15.53
C ASP A 256 2.30 -0.06 -17.06
N LEU A 257 1.77 -1.12 -17.67
CA LEU A 257 1.61 -1.23 -19.12
C LEU A 257 0.83 -0.06 -19.74
N TYR A 258 -0.16 0.48 -19.03
CA TYR A 258 -0.96 1.59 -19.50
C TYR A 258 -0.31 2.94 -19.24
N SER A 259 0.61 3.09 -18.31
CA SER A 259 1.50 4.26 -18.23
C SER A 259 2.44 4.31 -19.43
N ALA A 260 3.01 3.19 -19.86
CA ALA A 260 3.77 3.12 -21.11
C ALA A 260 2.91 3.50 -22.34
N ILE A 261 1.72 2.91 -22.49
CA ILE A 261 0.77 3.24 -23.58
C ILE A 261 0.34 4.72 -23.50
N ARG A 262 0.08 5.25 -22.30
CA ARG A 262 -0.29 6.66 -22.09
C ARG A 262 0.85 7.60 -22.49
N LYS A 263 2.12 7.30 -22.18
CA LYS A 263 3.29 8.07 -22.63
C LYS A 263 3.39 8.15 -24.16
N PHE A 264 2.97 7.12 -24.91
CA PHE A 264 2.93 7.16 -26.38
C PHE A 264 1.74 7.93 -26.96
N ILE A 265 0.56 7.90 -26.31
CA ILE A 265 -0.68 8.54 -26.82
C ILE A 265 -0.83 9.99 -26.33
N ARG A 266 -0.30 10.31 -25.15
CA ARG A 266 -0.29 11.62 -24.49
C ARG A 266 1.06 11.83 -23.80
N PRO A 267 2.12 12.24 -24.54
CA PRO A 267 3.46 12.43 -23.98
C PRO A 267 3.52 13.46 -22.84
N ASP A 268 2.61 14.43 -22.88
CA ASP A 268 2.38 15.49 -21.90
C ASP A 268 1.76 15.01 -20.58
N ALA A 269 1.20 13.80 -20.53
CA ALA A 269 0.47 13.30 -19.36
C ALA A 269 1.31 13.03 -18.11
N PHE A 270 2.65 13.07 -18.23
CA PHE A 270 3.61 12.83 -17.14
C PHE A 270 4.67 13.94 -17.02
N ASP A 271 4.61 14.99 -17.84
CA ASP A 271 5.66 16.03 -17.89
C ASP A 271 5.38 17.14 -16.88
N VAL A 272 5.67 16.85 -15.60
CA VAL A 272 5.65 17.83 -14.51
C VAL A 272 7.03 17.89 -13.89
N HIS A 273 7.62 19.09 -13.90
CA HIS A 273 8.87 19.36 -13.20
C HIS A 273 8.79 18.86 -11.75
N HIS A 274 9.80 18.09 -11.30
CA HIS A 274 9.98 17.82 -9.89
C HIS A 274 10.14 19.16 -9.14
N GLU A 275 9.10 19.62 -8.44
CA GLU A 275 9.22 20.56 -7.33
C GLU A 275 9.85 19.83 -6.11
N HIS A 276 11.01 19.20 -6.34
CA HIS A 276 11.93 18.87 -5.26
C HIS A 276 12.27 20.16 -4.54
N GLY A 277 11.86 20.24 -3.27
CA GLY A 277 12.05 21.40 -2.41
C GLY A 277 13.52 21.65 -2.08
N HIS A 278 14.28 22.15 -3.06
CA HIS A 278 15.56 22.77 -2.81
C HIS A 278 15.33 23.99 -1.92
N HIS A 279 15.56 23.80 -0.62
CA HIS A 279 15.73 24.87 0.35
C HIS A 279 16.89 25.77 -0.10
N LYS A 280 16.60 26.78 -0.91
CA LYS A 280 17.50 27.92 -1.11
C LYS A 280 17.53 28.72 0.18
N GLU A 281 18.61 28.56 0.93
CA GLU A 281 18.93 29.48 2.02
C GLU A 281 18.88 30.92 1.51
N GLN A 282 17.99 31.75 2.10
CA GLN A 282 18.00 33.18 1.83
C GLN A 282 19.18 33.85 2.55
N LYS A 283 20.38 33.74 1.96
CA LYS A 283 21.48 34.65 2.33
C LYS A 283 21.07 36.08 1.96
N LYS A 284 20.92 36.92 2.98
CA LYS A 284 20.80 38.37 2.81
C LYS A 284 22.07 38.90 2.13
N GLY A 285 21.90 39.72 1.10
CA GLY A 285 22.99 40.39 0.40
C GLY A 285 22.46 41.45 -0.56
N ASP A 286 22.71 42.70 -0.21
CA ASP A 286 22.85 43.89 -1.05
C ASP A 286 21.70 44.41 -1.94
N VAL A 287 21.48 45.72 -1.77
CA VAL A 287 20.66 46.67 -2.54
C VAL A 287 21.53 47.95 -2.54
N PRO A 288 21.89 48.58 -3.68
CA PRO A 288 20.95 49.41 -4.46
C PRO A 288 21.25 49.38 -5.98
N ALA A 289 20.75 50.22 -6.90
CA ALA A 289 19.78 51.35 -6.92
C ALA A 289 19.00 51.26 -8.26
N GLY A 290 17.90 51.97 -8.54
CA GLY A 290 17.12 52.99 -7.83
C GLY A 290 16.01 53.53 -8.77
N ASP A 291 15.19 54.49 -8.28
CA ASP A 291 14.38 55.49 -9.02
C ASP A 291 13.37 55.05 -10.13
N THR A 292 12.18 55.64 -10.37
CA THR A 292 11.24 56.60 -9.71
C THR A 292 9.85 56.44 -10.43
N VAL A 293 8.69 57.06 -10.13
CA VAL A 293 8.30 58.13 -9.19
C VAL A 293 6.83 57.97 -8.66
N VAL A 294 6.64 58.31 -7.38
CA VAL A 294 5.46 58.94 -6.71
C VAL A 294 4.10 59.07 -7.46
N ARG A 295 3.01 58.57 -6.84
CA ARG A 295 1.90 59.43 -6.32
C ARG A 295 1.12 58.78 -5.16
N LYS A 296 0.42 59.62 -4.37
CA LYS A 296 -0.21 59.29 -3.06
C LYS A 296 -1.74 59.48 -3.08
N LYS A 297 -2.42 58.77 -2.15
CA LYS A 297 -3.58 59.13 -1.30
C LYS A 297 -4.67 58.04 -1.33
N ALA A 298 -5.52 57.84 -0.31
CA ALA A 298 -5.46 58.07 1.15
C ALA A 298 -6.72 57.41 1.76
N ALA A 299 -6.66 56.90 3.00
CA ALA A 299 -7.84 56.34 3.69
C ALA A 299 -8.76 57.43 4.28
N PRO A 300 -9.96 57.06 4.77
CA PRO A 300 -10.08 56.95 6.23
C PRO A 300 -10.85 55.71 6.73
N ALA A 301 -10.68 55.38 8.01
CA ALA A 301 -11.20 54.16 8.65
C ALA A 301 -12.50 54.39 9.47
N LYS A 302 -13.22 53.30 9.79
CA LYS A 302 -14.25 53.29 10.85
C LYS A 302 -14.19 52.02 11.74
N LYS A 303 -13.86 52.27 13.01
CA LYS A 303 -14.21 51.60 14.29
C LYS A 303 -14.37 50.07 14.39
N LYS A 304 -13.70 49.51 15.42
CA LYS A 304 -13.95 48.19 16.03
C LYS A 304 -15.29 48.12 16.79
N PRO A 305 -15.73 46.93 17.20
CA PRO A 305 -15.97 46.69 18.63
C PRO A 305 -15.06 45.58 19.22
N MET A 306 -15.01 45.50 20.55
CA MET A 306 -14.25 44.50 21.31
C MET A 306 -15.01 43.18 21.47
N LYS A 307 -14.29 42.06 21.59
CA LYS A 307 -14.67 40.91 22.43
C LYS A 307 -13.46 40.37 23.20
N THR A 308 -13.77 39.75 24.33
CA THR A 308 -12.88 39.39 25.45
C THR A 308 -12.02 38.15 25.15
N PRO A 309 -10.85 37.94 25.80
CA PRO A 309 -9.99 36.77 25.54
C PRO A 309 -10.63 35.43 25.95
N ALA A 310 -10.22 34.35 25.27
CA ALA A 310 -10.51 32.98 25.69
C ALA A 310 -9.55 32.53 26.82
N PRO A 311 -9.99 31.63 27.73
CA PRO A 311 -9.18 31.18 28.86
C PRO A 311 -7.99 30.31 28.44
N THR A 312 -6.97 30.29 29.30
CA THR A 312 -5.66 29.67 29.10
C THR A 312 -5.70 28.14 29.04
N LYS A 313 -4.82 27.53 28.24
CA LYS A 313 -4.50 26.10 28.38
C LYS A 313 -3.67 25.86 29.66
N PRO A 314 -3.89 24.78 30.41
CA PRO A 314 -2.89 24.29 31.36
C PRO A 314 -1.64 23.78 30.62
N ALA A 315 -0.50 23.79 31.30
CA ALA A 315 0.79 23.40 30.72
C ALA A 315 0.93 21.89 30.49
N LYS A 316 1.79 21.50 29.54
CA LYS A 316 2.41 20.17 29.55
C LYS A 316 3.44 20.11 30.69
N PRO A 317 3.53 19.01 31.46
CA PRO A 317 4.78 18.69 32.15
C PRO A 317 5.87 18.39 31.11
N ALA A 318 7.13 18.66 31.46
CA ALA A 318 8.26 18.15 30.70
C ALA A 318 8.40 16.64 30.96
N VAL A 319 8.82 15.90 29.94
CA VAL A 319 9.39 14.55 30.07
C VAL A 319 10.83 14.66 29.61
N VAL A 320 11.73 13.97 30.31
CA VAL A 320 13.17 14.01 30.08
C VAL A 320 13.51 13.28 28.78
N GLU A 321 14.46 13.81 28.02
CA GLU A 321 15.14 13.06 26.97
C GLU A 321 16.22 12.20 27.67
N GLU A 322 15.95 10.90 27.83
CA GLU A 322 17.00 9.92 28.14
C GLU A 322 17.59 9.44 26.81
N GLU A 323 18.89 9.60 26.64
CA GLU A 323 19.62 9.13 25.46
C GLU A 323 19.85 7.62 25.61
N GLU A 324 19.05 6.80 24.93
CA GLU A 324 19.35 5.37 24.79
C GLU A 324 20.53 5.19 23.84
N GLU A 325 21.70 4.90 24.42
CA GLU A 325 22.92 4.50 23.72
C GLU A 325 22.76 3.05 23.23
N TYR A 326 22.49 2.88 21.93
CA TYR A 326 22.35 1.56 21.30
C TYR A 326 23.73 0.99 20.97
N ASP A 327 24.28 0.22 21.91
CA ASP A 327 25.46 -0.60 21.67
C ASP A 327 25.12 -1.75 20.69
N TYR A 328 26.06 -2.04 19.79
CA TYR A 328 25.91 -3.04 18.73
C TYR A 328 26.95 -4.15 18.93
N ASP A 329 26.78 -4.90 20.02
CA ASP A 329 27.55 -6.13 20.24
C ASP A 329 27.33 -7.10 19.08
N GLN A 330 28.44 -7.64 18.59
CA GLN A 330 28.48 -8.66 17.55
C GLN A 330 28.49 -10.03 18.23
N ASP A 331 27.57 -10.92 17.83
CA ASP A 331 27.75 -12.35 18.06
C ASP A 331 27.79 -13.07 16.70
N GLU A 332 28.93 -13.73 16.45
CA GLU A 332 29.13 -14.68 15.36
C GLU A 332 28.92 -16.11 15.90
N GLU A 333 28.11 -16.95 15.22
CA GLU A 333 28.37 -18.40 14.97
C GLU A 333 27.34 -19.01 14.00
#